data_AF-A0A7S1FF62-F1
#
_entry.id   AF-A0A7S1FF62-F1
#
_cell.length_a   1.000
_cell.length_b   1.000
_cell.length_c   1.000
_cell.angle_alpha   90.00
_cell.angle_beta   90.00
_cell.angle_gamma   90.00
#
_symmetry.space_group_name_H-M   'P 1'
#
loop_
_entity.id
_entity.type
_entity.pdbx_description
1 polymer ?
#
loop_
_entity_poly.entity_id
_entity_poly.type
_entity_poly.pdbx_seq_one_letter_code
_entity_poly.pdbx_strand_id
1 'polypeptide(L)'
;MSPCTTSVLGIAGRRKVLHPDAVHDMQHLAWIVLDGQKGNNDNPAARLGAGIVLLSCVTPFLERPAVTFGHPQRLAAGCSHTAVIEADGRLVCFGSDEEGQSSVPADLGSVVEVSAGDAHTCAITELRYLVCFGSNEEGQCDVPESLGCVRHVSAGSFHTCAVTVSGELVCFGRDDDRQCSVPPDLGAVVSVGAGSFHTCAIKESGDLVCFGRNDSGQCDVPTDLGHVVAVAAGEFHTCALTRDGRVVCFGEDPDWAWVGPAGLPLVSSVSAGSVHTCAVQDDGELKCFGLNMHGQCAAPKTLGKVVTVACGHYHTCVVDSEGQLVCFGLAQDGQCDVPQGLRVSVDFQGVRGTSPR
;
A
#
# COMPACT_ATOMS: atom_id res chain seq x y z
N MET A 1 -65.05 -4.88 -29.35
CA MET A 1 -64.48 -6.16 -28.88
C MET A 1 -63.36 -6.52 -29.83
N SER A 2 -62.13 -6.51 -29.35
CA SER A 2 -60.94 -6.97 -30.10
C SER A 2 -60.56 -8.36 -29.62
N PRO A 3 -59.88 -9.16 -30.45
CA PRO A 3 -58.92 -10.13 -29.94
C PRO A 3 -57.54 -10.07 -30.63
N CYS A 4 -56.53 -10.15 -29.77
CA CYS A 4 -55.24 -10.89 -29.80
C CYS A 4 -54.29 -10.95 -31.01
N THR A 5 -52.99 -11.02 -30.64
CA THR A 5 -51.75 -11.58 -31.24
C THR A 5 -50.65 -10.53 -31.50
N THR A 6 -49.33 -10.66 -31.27
CA THR A 6 -48.40 -11.65 -30.66
C THR A 6 -47.02 -10.94 -30.50
N SER A 7 -46.14 -11.49 -29.66
CA SER A 7 -44.74 -11.15 -29.34
C SER A 7 -43.67 -11.44 -30.43
N VAL A 8 -42.41 -11.03 -30.16
CA VAL A 8 -41.10 -11.78 -30.23
C VAL A 8 -39.91 -11.04 -30.93
N LEU A 9 -38.71 -11.15 -30.32
CA LEU A 9 -37.29 -10.97 -30.77
C LEU A 9 -36.69 -9.53 -30.72
N GLY A 10 -35.48 -9.23 -30.21
CA GLY A 10 -34.31 -10.03 -29.79
C GLY A 10 -33.09 -9.77 -30.69
N ILE A 11 -32.09 -8.96 -30.26
CA ILE A 11 -30.70 -9.01 -30.78
C ILE A 11 -29.69 -8.71 -29.65
N ALA A 12 -28.87 -9.73 -29.36
CA ALA A 12 -27.61 -9.64 -28.64
C ALA A 12 -26.49 -9.15 -29.58
N GLY A 13 -25.49 -8.42 -29.06
CA GLY A 13 -24.19 -8.28 -29.74
C GLY A 13 -23.46 -6.95 -29.52
N ARG A 14 -22.26 -7.06 -28.94
CA ARG A 14 -21.23 -6.02 -28.69
C ARG A 14 -21.36 -5.24 -27.37
N ARG A 15 -20.78 -5.81 -26.29
CA ARG A 15 -20.17 -4.98 -25.24
C ARG A 15 -19.03 -4.21 -25.89
N LYS A 16 -19.22 -2.92 -26.16
CA LYS A 16 -18.09 -2.00 -26.37
C LYS A 16 -17.48 -1.73 -25.01
N VAL A 17 -16.28 -2.24 -24.78
CA VAL A 17 -15.41 -1.75 -23.72
C VAL A 17 -14.99 -0.34 -24.14
N LEU A 18 -15.29 0.67 -23.34
CA LEU A 18 -14.85 2.04 -23.60
C LEU A 18 -13.43 2.21 -23.05
N HIS A 19 -12.57 2.84 -23.86
CA HIS A 19 -11.14 3.09 -23.60
C HIS A 19 -10.95 4.16 -22.51
N PRO A 20 -9.80 4.21 -21.78
CA PRO A 20 -9.55 5.14 -20.67
C PRO A 20 -9.67 6.64 -20.99
N ASP A 21 -9.72 7.04 -22.26
CA ASP A 21 -9.91 8.43 -22.70
C ASP A 21 -11.36 8.94 -22.57
N ALA A 22 -12.30 8.10 -22.09
CA ALA A 22 -13.72 8.41 -21.96
C ALA A 22 -14.10 9.34 -20.79
N VAL A 23 -13.14 10.01 -20.14
CA VAL A 23 -13.41 11.00 -19.08
C VAL A 23 -14.23 12.18 -19.64
N HIS A 24 -14.02 12.56 -20.90
CA HIS A 24 -14.85 13.55 -21.58
C HIS A 24 -16.28 13.06 -21.83
N ASP A 25 -16.47 11.79 -22.21
CA ASP A 25 -17.80 11.21 -22.47
C ASP A 25 -18.65 11.07 -21.20
N MET A 26 -18.01 10.85 -20.04
CA MET A 26 -18.69 10.83 -18.74
C MET A 26 -19.15 12.22 -18.29
N GLN A 27 -18.40 13.28 -18.59
CA GLN A 27 -18.83 14.66 -18.38
C GLN A 27 -20.01 15.03 -19.29
N HIS A 28 -20.01 14.56 -20.54
CA HIS A 28 -21.15 14.73 -21.46
C HIS A 28 -22.41 14.00 -20.98
N LEU A 29 -22.28 12.78 -20.43
CA LEU A 29 -23.41 12.06 -19.84
C LEU A 29 -23.95 12.74 -18.57
N ALA A 30 -23.07 13.27 -17.71
CA ALA A 30 -23.47 14.05 -16.54
C ALA A 30 -24.21 15.34 -16.94
N TRP A 31 -23.75 16.03 -17.99
CA TRP A 31 -24.44 17.20 -18.55
C TRP A 31 -25.80 16.85 -19.16
N ILE A 32 -25.92 15.75 -19.90
CA ILE A 32 -27.21 15.28 -20.45
C ILE A 32 -28.21 14.96 -19.34
N VAL A 33 -27.75 14.38 -18.22
CA VAL A 33 -28.59 14.09 -17.05
C VAL A 33 -29.00 15.36 -16.31
N LEU A 34 -28.09 16.33 -16.14
CA LEU A 34 -28.37 17.62 -15.52
C LEU A 34 -29.31 18.49 -16.37
N ASP A 35 -29.17 18.45 -17.70
CA ASP A 35 -30.05 19.18 -18.62
C ASP A 35 -31.43 18.52 -18.72
N GLY A 36 -31.49 17.18 -18.66
CA GLY A 36 -32.75 16.42 -18.52
C GLY A 36 -33.50 16.73 -17.22
N GLN A 37 -32.81 17.11 -16.15
CA GLN A 37 -33.43 17.58 -14.90
C GLN A 37 -33.88 19.05 -14.95
N LYS A 38 -33.20 19.91 -15.73
CA LYS A 38 -33.60 21.30 -15.96
C LYS A 38 -34.79 21.45 -16.92
N GLY A 39 -34.98 20.51 -17.84
CA GLY A 39 -35.93 20.64 -18.95
C GLY A 39 -37.39 20.24 -18.70
N ASN A 40 -37.77 19.66 -17.54
CA ASN A 40 -39.16 19.20 -17.36
C ASN A 40 -39.58 19.13 -15.89
N ASN A 41 -40.04 20.25 -15.33
CA ASN A 41 -40.44 20.32 -13.92
C ASN A 41 -41.78 19.67 -13.58
N ASP A 42 -42.56 19.18 -14.56
CA ASP A 42 -43.93 18.70 -14.31
C ASP A 42 -44.23 17.24 -14.74
N ASN A 43 -43.22 16.41 -15.07
CA ASN A 43 -43.47 15.01 -15.43
C ASN A 43 -42.75 13.98 -14.51
N PRO A 44 -43.47 13.27 -13.63
CA PRO A 44 -42.88 12.32 -12.67
C PRO A 44 -42.22 11.09 -13.32
N ALA A 45 -42.62 10.71 -14.54
CA ALA A 45 -42.00 9.57 -15.26
C ALA A 45 -40.56 9.87 -15.73
N ALA A 46 -40.24 11.14 -16.04
CA ALA A 46 -38.90 11.55 -16.45
C ALA A 46 -37.91 11.57 -15.27
N ARG A 47 -38.38 11.91 -14.06
CA ARG A 47 -37.59 11.83 -12.81
C ARG A 47 -37.24 10.39 -12.44
N LEU A 48 -38.18 9.46 -12.65
CA LEU A 48 -37.94 8.03 -12.41
C LEU A 48 -36.92 7.45 -13.41
N GLY A 49 -36.99 7.85 -14.68
CA GLY A 49 -36.04 7.43 -15.72
C GLY A 49 -34.61 7.92 -15.49
N ALA A 50 -34.43 9.21 -15.12
CA ALA A 50 -33.12 9.75 -14.80
C ALA A 50 -32.53 9.13 -13.52
N GLY A 51 -33.37 8.87 -12.51
CA GLY A 51 -32.97 8.19 -11.28
C GLY A 51 -32.55 6.73 -11.51
N ILE A 52 -33.26 5.99 -12.37
CA ILE A 52 -32.91 4.62 -12.73
C ILE A 52 -31.59 4.59 -13.53
N VAL A 53 -31.38 5.49 -14.50
CA VAL A 53 -30.10 5.55 -15.24
C VAL A 53 -28.92 5.87 -14.32
N LEU A 54 -29.09 6.80 -13.36
CA LEU A 54 -28.09 7.03 -12.30
C LEU A 54 -27.85 5.77 -11.46
N LEU A 55 -28.91 5.09 -11.01
CA LEU A 55 -28.82 3.95 -10.08
C LEU A 55 -28.49 2.59 -10.74
N SER A 56 -28.61 2.45 -12.06
CA SER A 56 -28.36 1.18 -12.76
C SER A 56 -27.23 1.25 -13.79
N CYS A 57 -26.92 2.45 -14.30
CA CYS A 57 -25.92 2.62 -15.36
C CYS A 57 -24.70 3.43 -14.92
N VAL A 58 -24.82 4.29 -13.90
CA VAL A 58 -23.73 5.17 -13.43
C VAL A 58 -23.18 4.72 -12.08
N THR A 59 -24.05 4.41 -11.11
CA THR A 59 -23.65 3.94 -9.77
C THR A 59 -22.81 2.68 -9.77
N PRO A 60 -22.94 1.67 -10.65
CA PRO A 60 -21.98 0.56 -10.68
C PRO A 60 -20.56 0.97 -11.12
N PHE A 61 -20.39 2.17 -11.68
CA PHE A 61 -19.09 2.77 -12.03
C PHE A 61 -18.62 3.81 -10.99
N LEU A 62 -19.51 4.33 -10.14
CA LEU A 62 -19.19 5.24 -9.04
C LEU A 62 -18.97 4.49 -7.72
N GLU A 63 -19.72 3.42 -7.49
CA GLU A 63 -19.46 2.42 -6.46
C GLU A 63 -18.27 1.61 -6.95
N ARG A 64 -17.08 2.09 -6.57
CA ARG A 64 -15.86 1.29 -6.62
C ARG A 64 -16.22 -0.05 -5.97
N PRO A 65 -16.12 -1.20 -6.67
CA PRO A 65 -16.09 -2.46 -5.95
C PRO A 65 -15.02 -2.27 -4.88
N ALA A 66 -15.39 -2.48 -3.62
CA ALA A 66 -14.44 -2.48 -2.51
C ALA A 66 -13.54 -3.69 -2.75
N VAL A 67 -12.55 -3.53 -3.62
CA VAL A 67 -11.42 -4.41 -3.65
C VAL A 67 -10.72 -4.12 -2.33
N THR A 68 -10.96 -5.00 -1.36
CA THR A 68 -10.24 -5.01 -0.09
C THR A 68 -8.83 -5.45 -0.40
N PHE A 69 -8.04 -4.52 -0.94
CA PHE A 69 -6.60 -4.57 -0.87
C PHE A 69 -6.22 -4.51 0.62
N GLY A 70 -5.09 -5.11 0.99
CA GLY A 70 -4.60 -5.10 2.38
C GLY A 70 -4.68 -3.71 3.01
N HIS A 71 -4.75 -3.66 4.34
CA HIS A 71 -4.91 -2.40 5.06
C HIS A 71 -3.88 -1.36 4.58
N PRO A 72 -4.31 -0.16 4.16
CA PRO A 72 -3.40 0.84 3.64
C PRO A 72 -2.30 1.12 4.66
N GLN A 73 -1.04 1.13 4.20
CA GLN A 73 0.12 1.43 5.04
C GLN A 73 0.04 2.90 5.47
N ARG A 74 -0.35 3.13 6.73
CA ARG A 74 -0.50 4.46 7.33
C ARG A 74 0.68 4.89 8.18
N LEU A 75 1.66 4.01 8.32
CA LEU A 75 2.90 4.23 9.04
C LEU A 75 4.04 3.71 8.17
N ALA A 76 5.07 4.52 7.97
CA ALA A 76 6.29 4.15 7.30
C ALA A 76 7.48 4.70 8.09
N ALA A 77 8.60 3.97 8.05
CA ALA A 77 9.84 4.36 8.69
C ALA A 77 10.97 4.19 7.66
N GLY A 78 11.64 5.30 7.35
CA GLY A 78 12.81 5.31 6.47
C GLY A 78 14.10 5.03 7.23
N CYS A 79 15.25 5.45 6.71
CA CYS A 79 16.54 5.24 7.40
C CYS A 79 16.59 6.00 8.74
N SER A 80 16.30 7.30 8.69
CA SER A 80 16.35 8.22 9.85
C SER A 80 15.15 9.14 9.94
N HIS A 81 13.99 8.75 9.38
CA HIS A 81 12.75 9.51 9.48
C HIS A 81 11.54 8.58 9.59
N THR A 82 10.43 9.13 10.04
CA THR A 82 9.16 8.41 10.23
C THR A 82 8.06 9.24 9.59
N ALA A 83 7.19 8.58 8.82
CA ALA A 83 6.07 9.17 8.14
C ALA A 83 4.77 8.48 8.58
N VAL A 84 3.74 9.27 8.89
CA VAL A 84 2.48 8.74 9.42
C VAL A 84 1.29 9.54 8.90
N ILE A 85 0.22 8.83 8.57
CA ILE A 85 -1.04 9.41 8.13
C ILE A 85 -1.98 9.50 9.33
N GLU A 86 -2.40 10.73 9.67
CA GLU A 86 -3.39 10.98 10.71
C GLU A 86 -4.80 10.56 10.28
N ALA A 87 -5.73 10.53 11.24
CA ALA A 87 -7.11 10.09 11.01
C ALA A 87 -7.87 10.93 9.96
N ASP A 88 -7.47 12.18 9.74
CA ASP A 88 -8.05 13.09 8.75
C ASP A 88 -7.36 13.03 7.38
N GLY A 89 -6.40 12.11 7.19
CA GLY A 89 -5.63 11.94 5.97
C GLY A 89 -4.42 12.86 5.84
N ARG A 90 -4.12 13.68 6.86
CA ARG A 90 -2.92 14.52 6.87
C ARG A 90 -1.66 13.67 7.04
N LEU A 91 -0.69 13.85 6.14
CA LEU A 91 0.65 13.25 6.29
C LEU A 91 1.50 14.10 7.24
N VAL A 92 2.14 13.43 8.20
CA VAL A 92 3.12 14.00 9.13
C VAL A 92 4.41 13.21 9.00
N CYS A 93 5.51 13.91 8.72
CA CYS A 93 6.85 13.33 8.74
C CYS A 93 7.68 14.00 9.84
N PHE A 94 8.54 13.23 10.50
CA PHE A 94 9.46 13.70 11.54
C PHE A 94 10.73 12.85 11.57
N GLY A 95 11.82 13.42 12.10
CA GLY A 95 13.17 12.85 12.05
C GLY A 95 14.10 13.71 11.20
N SER A 96 15.09 13.07 10.57
CA SER A 96 16.00 13.74 9.63
C SER A 96 15.24 14.39 8.46
N ASP A 97 15.71 15.56 8.05
CA ASP A 97 15.19 16.32 6.91
C ASP A 97 16.32 16.96 6.08
N GLU A 98 17.54 16.38 6.13
CA GLU A 98 18.70 16.93 5.43
C GLU A 98 18.52 16.95 3.90
N GLU A 99 17.69 16.05 3.38
CA GLU A 99 17.37 15.87 1.96
C GLU A 99 15.93 16.31 1.63
N GLY A 100 15.20 16.90 2.59
CA GLY A 100 13.79 17.23 2.43
C GLY A 100 12.82 16.05 2.57
N GLN A 101 13.28 14.90 3.07
CA GLN A 101 12.49 13.66 3.22
C GLN A 101 11.35 13.75 4.26
N SER A 102 11.39 14.75 5.14
CA SER A 102 10.33 15.08 6.09
C SER A 102 9.58 16.37 5.72
N SER A 103 10.00 17.09 4.68
CA SER A 103 9.38 18.29 4.15
C SER A 103 8.14 17.97 3.29
N VAL A 104 7.01 17.67 3.95
CA VAL A 104 5.73 17.37 3.29
C VAL A 104 5.28 18.52 2.37
N PRO A 105 5.00 18.27 1.08
CA PRO A 105 4.51 19.29 0.14
C PRO A 105 3.19 19.93 0.62
N ALA A 106 3.09 21.26 0.55
CA ALA A 106 1.96 22.01 1.10
C ALA A 106 0.63 21.74 0.38
N ASP A 107 0.68 21.29 -0.87
CA ASP A 107 -0.46 21.02 -1.75
C ASP A 107 -0.73 19.51 -1.94
N LEU A 108 -0.10 18.64 -1.14
CA LEU A 108 -0.25 17.18 -1.23
C LEU A 108 -1.71 16.70 -1.07
N GLY A 109 -2.50 17.42 -0.28
CA GLY A 109 -3.87 17.03 0.06
C GLY A 109 -3.93 15.81 1.00
N SER A 110 -5.07 15.12 0.99
CA SER A 110 -5.28 13.93 1.84
C SER A 110 -4.58 12.70 1.25
N VAL A 111 -3.89 11.97 2.11
CA VAL A 111 -3.08 10.79 1.78
C VAL A 111 -3.76 9.53 2.30
N VAL A 112 -3.75 8.48 1.49
CA VAL A 112 -4.31 7.16 1.83
C VAL A 112 -3.26 6.10 2.10
N GLU A 113 -2.04 6.25 1.60
CA GLU A 113 -0.94 5.32 1.82
C GLU A 113 0.40 6.06 1.78
N VAL A 114 1.36 5.63 2.62
CA VAL A 114 2.71 6.19 2.68
C VAL A 114 3.74 5.07 2.72
N SER A 115 4.87 5.30 2.06
CA SER A 115 6.08 4.49 2.15
C SER A 115 7.30 5.40 2.26
N ALA A 116 8.33 4.97 2.99
CA ALA A 116 9.53 5.73 3.24
C ALA A 116 10.75 4.87 2.89
N GLY A 117 11.61 5.38 2.02
CA GLY A 117 12.91 4.81 1.71
C GLY A 117 13.99 5.35 2.65
N ASP A 118 15.26 5.30 2.25
CA ASP A 118 16.34 5.80 3.11
C ASP A 118 16.18 7.30 3.42
N ALA A 119 16.13 8.10 2.37
CA ALA A 119 16.07 9.56 2.43
C ALA A 119 15.01 10.14 1.49
N HIS A 120 13.93 9.40 1.23
CA HIS A 120 12.77 9.92 0.51
C HIS A 120 11.46 9.31 1.04
N THR A 121 10.36 10.04 0.90
CA THR A 121 9.01 9.61 1.26
C THR A 121 8.14 9.63 0.01
N CYS A 122 7.33 8.59 -0.17
CA CYS A 122 6.34 8.47 -1.22
C CYS A 122 4.94 8.32 -0.61
N ALA A 123 4.00 9.11 -1.13
CA ALA A 123 2.62 9.17 -0.64
C ALA A 123 1.63 8.97 -1.79
N ILE A 124 0.61 8.14 -1.55
CA ILE A 124 -0.54 8.00 -2.45
C ILE A 124 -1.66 8.88 -1.92
N THR A 125 -2.08 9.85 -2.72
CA THR A 125 -3.20 10.74 -2.38
C THR A 125 -4.56 10.03 -2.48
N GLU A 126 -5.63 10.60 -1.92
CA GLU A 126 -7.01 10.11 -2.10
C GLU A 126 -7.45 9.99 -3.57
N LEU A 127 -6.86 10.83 -4.43
CA LEU A 127 -7.05 10.82 -5.88
C LEU A 127 -6.19 9.75 -6.59
N ARG A 128 -5.42 8.95 -5.85
CA ARG A 128 -4.54 7.88 -6.35
C ARG A 128 -3.36 8.36 -7.18
N TYR A 129 -2.96 9.62 -7.04
CA TYR A 129 -1.68 10.10 -7.54
C TYR A 129 -0.57 9.75 -6.56
N LEU A 130 0.56 9.29 -7.09
CA LEU A 130 1.80 9.09 -6.34
C LEU A 130 2.60 10.39 -6.33
N VAL A 131 3.01 10.83 -5.15
CA VAL A 131 3.92 11.96 -4.95
C VAL A 131 5.08 11.50 -4.09
N CYS A 132 6.30 11.68 -4.58
CA CYS A 132 7.52 11.36 -3.85
C CYS A 132 8.35 12.64 -3.62
N PHE A 133 8.96 12.77 -2.44
CA PHE A 133 9.76 13.93 -2.05
C PHE A 133 10.91 13.51 -1.13
N GLY A 134 11.99 14.29 -1.11
CA GLY A 134 13.24 13.98 -0.44
C GLY A 134 14.42 13.90 -1.42
N SER A 135 15.41 13.08 -1.11
CA SER A 135 16.56 12.83 -1.98
C SER A 135 16.11 12.28 -3.34
N ASN A 136 16.72 12.82 -4.40
CA ASN A 136 16.41 12.45 -5.78
C ASN A 136 17.67 12.34 -6.65
N GLU A 137 18.83 12.05 -6.05
CA GLU A 137 20.10 11.96 -6.80
C GLU A 137 20.11 10.81 -7.82
N GLU A 138 19.28 9.79 -7.61
CA GLU A 138 19.15 8.60 -8.46
C GLU A 138 17.83 8.57 -9.24
N GLY A 139 17.02 9.63 -9.19
CA GLY A 139 15.68 9.68 -9.79
C GLY A 139 14.61 8.91 -9.02
N GLN A 140 14.85 8.56 -7.75
CA GLN A 140 13.91 7.79 -6.92
C GLN A 140 12.60 8.54 -6.57
N CYS A 141 12.55 9.84 -6.81
CA CYS A 141 11.35 10.68 -6.72
C CYS A 141 10.79 11.09 -8.11
N ASP A 142 11.43 10.70 -9.22
CA ASP A 142 11.00 11.04 -10.58
C ASP A 142 9.82 10.16 -11.03
N VAL A 143 8.64 10.42 -10.47
CA VAL A 143 7.41 9.68 -10.78
C VAL A 143 7.10 9.76 -12.29
N PRO A 144 7.02 8.62 -13.01
CA PRO A 144 6.76 8.63 -14.46
C PRO A 144 5.39 9.24 -14.80
N GLU A 145 5.34 10.13 -15.79
CA GLU A 145 4.09 10.77 -16.24
C GLU A 145 3.03 9.75 -16.71
N SER A 146 3.46 8.58 -17.19
CA SER A 146 2.59 7.52 -17.68
C SER A 146 2.09 6.56 -16.60
N LEU A 147 2.47 6.74 -15.32
CA LEU A 147 2.18 5.78 -14.24
C LEU A 147 0.67 5.59 -13.98
N GLY A 148 -0.12 6.64 -14.16
CA GLY A 148 -1.56 6.61 -13.90
C GLY A 148 -1.91 6.47 -12.41
N CYS A 149 -3.07 5.87 -12.11
CA CYS A 149 -3.55 5.72 -10.73
C CYS A 149 -2.81 4.58 -10.01
N VAL A 150 -2.25 4.88 -8.84
CA VAL A 150 -1.49 3.94 -8.00
C VAL A 150 -2.36 3.45 -6.85
N ARG A 151 -2.28 2.16 -6.52
CA ARG A 151 -2.98 1.57 -5.37
C ARG A 151 -2.06 1.06 -4.28
N HIS A 152 -0.77 0.90 -4.55
CA HIS A 152 0.23 0.49 -3.56
C HIS A 152 1.61 1.03 -3.93
N VAL A 153 2.44 1.37 -2.94
CA VAL A 153 3.81 1.85 -3.16
C VAL A 153 4.76 1.26 -2.12
N SER A 154 5.99 0.95 -2.54
CA SER A 154 7.09 0.63 -1.65
C SER A 154 8.34 1.36 -2.11
N ALA A 155 8.94 2.13 -1.20
CA ALA A 155 10.20 2.81 -1.37
C ALA A 155 11.33 1.96 -0.76
N GLY A 156 12.36 1.67 -1.56
CA GLY A 156 13.62 1.07 -1.11
C GLY A 156 14.64 2.14 -0.74
N SER A 157 15.93 1.80 -0.69
CA SER A 157 16.95 2.79 -0.33
C SER A 157 17.11 3.89 -1.38
N PHE A 158 17.15 3.51 -2.67
CA PHE A 158 17.41 4.44 -3.78
C PHE A 158 16.48 4.21 -4.98
N HIS A 159 15.37 3.51 -4.78
CA HIS A 159 14.37 3.27 -5.81
C HIS A 159 12.96 3.22 -5.22
N THR A 160 11.97 3.48 -6.06
CA THR A 160 10.56 3.42 -5.72
C THR A 160 9.85 2.45 -6.66
N CYS A 161 9.02 1.59 -6.10
CA CYS A 161 8.17 0.68 -6.86
C CYS A 161 6.70 0.94 -6.54
N ALA A 162 5.90 1.17 -7.58
CA ALA A 162 4.49 1.47 -7.50
C ALA A 162 3.67 0.40 -8.23
N VAL A 163 2.57 -0.02 -7.62
CA VAL A 163 1.59 -0.91 -8.25
C VAL A 163 0.36 -0.10 -8.64
N THR A 164 0.06 -0.09 -9.93
CA THR A 164 -1.08 0.63 -10.48
C THR A 164 -2.39 -0.07 -10.14
N VAL A 165 -3.51 0.64 -10.31
CA VAL A 165 -4.87 0.07 -10.14
C VAL A 165 -5.16 -1.08 -11.11
N SER A 166 -4.46 -1.15 -12.24
CA SER A 166 -4.56 -2.27 -13.20
C SER A 166 -3.67 -3.47 -12.85
N GLY A 167 -2.87 -3.37 -11.77
CA GLY A 167 -1.97 -4.43 -11.33
C GLY A 167 -0.61 -4.44 -12.03
N GLU A 168 -0.26 -3.39 -12.76
CA GLU A 168 1.08 -3.22 -13.33
C GLU A 168 2.06 -2.74 -12.26
N LEU A 169 3.26 -3.34 -12.23
CA LEU A 169 4.36 -2.90 -11.38
C LEU A 169 5.30 -2.00 -12.19
N VAL A 170 5.54 -0.79 -11.70
CA VAL A 170 6.49 0.16 -12.28
C VAL A 170 7.49 0.55 -11.20
N CYS A 171 8.78 0.39 -11.47
CA CYS A 171 9.86 0.79 -10.58
C CYS A 171 10.75 1.84 -11.26
N PHE A 172 11.22 2.81 -10.49
CA PHE A 172 12.06 3.92 -10.96
C PHE A 172 13.05 4.36 -9.87
N GLY A 173 14.13 5.01 -10.27
CA GLY A 173 15.28 5.33 -9.42
C GLY A 173 16.54 4.55 -9.85
N ARG A 174 17.42 4.26 -8.90
CA ARG A 174 18.65 3.50 -9.13
C ARG A 174 18.36 2.09 -9.66
N ASP A 175 19.11 1.65 -10.67
CA ASP A 175 18.95 0.32 -11.29
C ASP A 175 20.28 -0.43 -11.55
N ASP A 176 21.37 -0.04 -10.87
CA ASP A 176 22.69 -0.67 -11.07
C ASP A 176 22.69 -2.18 -10.78
N ASP A 177 21.84 -2.62 -9.84
CA ASP A 177 21.66 -4.01 -9.44
C ASP A 177 20.44 -4.66 -10.09
N ARG A 178 19.78 -3.98 -11.04
CA ARG A 178 18.54 -4.40 -11.71
C ARG A 178 17.31 -4.42 -10.80
N GLN A 179 17.30 -3.63 -9.73
CA GLN A 179 16.18 -3.54 -8.76
C GLN A 179 14.92 -2.86 -9.30
N CYS A 180 15.03 -2.11 -10.40
CA CYS A 180 13.92 -1.53 -11.16
C CYS A 180 13.62 -2.29 -12.46
N SER A 181 14.48 -3.23 -12.87
CA SER A 181 14.29 -4.07 -14.06
C SER A 181 13.19 -5.12 -13.87
N VAL A 182 11.92 -4.68 -13.90
CA VAL A 182 10.73 -5.54 -13.75
C VAL A 182 10.71 -6.66 -14.80
N PRO A 183 10.57 -7.95 -14.40
CA PRO A 183 10.50 -9.05 -15.36
C PRO A 183 9.32 -8.91 -16.35
N PRO A 184 9.54 -9.10 -17.67
CA PRO A 184 8.51 -8.85 -18.68
C PRO A 184 7.27 -9.76 -18.55
N ASP A 185 7.44 -10.97 -17.99
CA ASP A 185 6.37 -11.95 -17.80
C ASP A 185 5.85 -12.01 -16.35
N LEU A 186 6.09 -10.96 -15.54
CA LEU A 186 5.68 -10.93 -14.14
C LEU A 186 4.17 -11.12 -13.96
N GLY A 187 3.38 -10.51 -14.85
CA GLY A 187 1.91 -10.51 -14.78
C GLY A 187 1.37 -9.51 -13.74
N ALA A 188 0.10 -9.67 -13.37
CA ALA A 188 -0.55 -8.76 -12.42
C ALA A 188 0.00 -8.93 -10.99
N VAL A 189 0.42 -7.82 -10.40
CA VAL A 189 0.98 -7.71 -9.05
C VAL A 189 -0.10 -7.18 -8.11
N VAL A 190 -0.18 -7.76 -6.91
CA VAL A 190 -1.08 -7.34 -5.81
C VAL A 190 -0.37 -6.52 -4.74
N SER A 191 0.92 -6.74 -4.51
CA SER A 191 1.71 -6.04 -3.50
C SER A 191 3.19 -6.07 -3.87
N VAL A 192 3.98 -5.13 -3.34
CA VAL A 192 5.42 -5.06 -3.56
C VAL A 192 6.11 -4.67 -2.24
N GLY A 193 7.30 -5.22 -2.02
CA GLY A 193 8.24 -4.76 -1.00
C GLY A 193 9.59 -4.46 -1.66
N ALA A 194 10.09 -3.25 -1.48
CA ALA A 194 11.39 -2.80 -1.93
C ALA A 194 12.36 -2.79 -0.74
N GLY A 195 13.47 -3.51 -0.87
CA GLY A 195 14.58 -3.48 0.07
C GLY A 195 15.61 -2.43 -0.34
N SER A 196 16.85 -2.54 0.14
CA SER A 196 17.88 -1.55 -0.20
C SER A 196 18.29 -1.59 -1.67
N PHE A 197 18.46 -2.79 -2.24
CA PHE A 197 18.91 -2.97 -3.62
C PHE A 197 18.18 -4.12 -4.33
N HIS A 198 17.01 -4.53 -3.83
CA HIS A 198 16.17 -5.56 -4.44
C HIS A 198 14.68 -5.23 -4.27
N THR A 199 13.87 -5.90 -5.09
CA THR A 199 12.42 -5.71 -5.14
C THR A 199 11.75 -7.08 -5.16
N CYS A 200 10.72 -7.25 -4.34
CA CYS A 200 9.92 -8.46 -4.26
C CYS A 200 8.45 -8.14 -4.52
N ALA A 201 7.89 -8.76 -5.57
CA ALA A 201 6.52 -8.55 -6.00
C ALA A 201 5.67 -9.80 -5.71
N ILE A 202 4.50 -9.60 -5.10
CA ILE A 202 3.49 -10.64 -4.90
C ILE A 202 2.51 -10.56 -6.07
N LYS A 203 2.36 -11.64 -6.81
CA LYS A 203 1.43 -11.76 -7.94
C LYS A 203 0.00 -12.01 -7.46
N GLU A 204 -0.99 -11.78 -8.33
CA GLU A 204 -2.39 -12.15 -8.05
C GLU A 204 -2.59 -13.65 -7.74
N SER A 205 -1.71 -14.52 -8.23
CA SER A 205 -1.70 -15.94 -7.90
C SER A 205 -1.27 -16.25 -6.47
N GLY A 206 -0.67 -15.28 -5.77
CA GLY A 206 -0.01 -15.46 -4.47
C GLY A 206 1.46 -15.88 -4.56
N ASP A 207 2.01 -15.99 -5.78
CA ASP A 207 3.43 -16.28 -5.98
C ASP A 207 4.29 -15.05 -5.68
N LEU A 208 5.46 -15.26 -5.08
CA LEU A 208 6.46 -14.22 -4.82
C LEU A 208 7.56 -14.28 -5.88
N VAL A 209 7.90 -13.14 -6.47
CA VAL A 209 9.03 -13.00 -7.39
C VAL A 209 9.91 -11.87 -6.89
N CYS A 210 11.18 -12.16 -6.63
CA CYS A 210 12.18 -11.18 -6.23
C CYS A 210 13.22 -10.99 -7.34
N PHE A 211 13.68 -9.75 -7.53
CA PHE A 211 14.69 -9.36 -8.52
C PHE A 211 15.52 -8.17 -8.01
N GLY A 212 16.70 -7.98 -8.60
CA GLY A 212 17.69 -7.00 -8.15
C GLY A 212 18.95 -7.68 -7.61
N ARG A 213 19.60 -7.04 -6.64
CA ARG A 213 20.78 -7.58 -5.96
C ARG A 213 20.46 -8.91 -5.27
N ASN A 214 21.36 -9.89 -5.41
CA ASN A 214 21.18 -11.21 -4.81
C ASN A 214 22.46 -11.81 -4.23
N ASP A 215 23.47 -10.99 -3.91
CA ASP A 215 24.76 -11.47 -3.40
C ASP A 215 24.63 -12.23 -2.07
N SER A 216 23.57 -11.93 -1.31
CA SER A 216 23.25 -12.53 -0.01
C SER A 216 22.11 -13.56 -0.09
N GLY A 217 21.59 -13.86 -1.28
CA GLY A 217 20.42 -14.74 -1.45
C GLY A 217 19.07 -14.09 -1.13
N GLN A 218 18.99 -12.76 -1.01
CA GLN A 218 17.75 -12.03 -0.67
C GLN A 218 16.64 -12.12 -1.72
N CYS A 219 16.96 -12.62 -2.92
CA CYS A 219 16.02 -12.94 -3.99
C CYS A 219 15.84 -14.45 -4.21
N ASP A 220 16.50 -15.33 -3.43
CA ASP A 220 16.39 -16.78 -3.55
C ASP A 220 15.09 -17.29 -2.89
N VAL A 221 13.95 -17.02 -3.53
CA VAL A 221 12.61 -17.36 -3.03
C VAL A 221 12.48 -18.89 -2.83
N PRO A 222 12.13 -19.38 -1.62
CA PRO A 222 11.91 -20.79 -1.37
C PRO A 222 10.78 -21.39 -2.22
N THR A 223 11.00 -22.58 -2.78
CA THR A 223 10.06 -23.21 -3.71
C THR A 223 8.75 -23.70 -3.07
N ASP A 224 8.72 -23.87 -1.74
CA ASP A 224 7.60 -24.41 -0.96
C ASP A 224 6.92 -23.35 -0.08
N LEU A 225 7.08 -22.07 -0.41
CA LEU A 225 6.56 -20.95 0.36
C LEU A 225 5.02 -20.93 0.45
N GLY A 226 4.34 -21.39 -0.59
CA GLY A 226 2.87 -21.36 -0.67
C GLY A 226 2.33 -19.98 -1.04
N HIS A 227 1.05 -19.72 -0.73
CA HIS A 227 0.38 -18.47 -1.10
C HIS A 227 0.83 -17.32 -0.18
N VAL A 228 1.62 -16.39 -0.71
CA VAL A 228 2.11 -15.20 0.00
C VAL A 228 1.03 -14.12 0.02
N VAL A 229 0.90 -13.41 1.14
CA VAL A 229 -0.08 -12.32 1.34
C VAL A 229 0.56 -11.00 1.74
N ALA A 230 1.78 -11.01 2.27
CA ALA A 230 2.59 -9.81 2.50
C ALA A 230 4.08 -10.15 2.38
N VAL A 231 4.88 -9.14 2.05
CA VAL A 231 6.33 -9.25 1.96
C VAL A 231 6.95 -8.00 2.58
N ALA A 232 8.02 -8.20 3.34
CA ALA A 232 8.87 -7.15 3.85
C ALA A 232 10.31 -7.42 3.39
N ALA A 233 10.94 -6.42 2.77
CA ALA A 233 12.30 -6.51 2.26
C ALA A 233 13.19 -5.58 3.09
N GLY A 234 14.27 -6.11 3.66
CA GLY A 234 15.29 -5.34 4.37
C GLY A 234 16.48 -5.01 3.47
N GLU A 235 17.66 -4.83 4.05
CA GLU A 235 18.87 -4.54 3.27
C GLU A 235 19.44 -5.79 2.60
N PHE A 236 19.50 -6.89 3.36
CA PHE A 236 20.12 -8.15 2.92
C PHE A 236 19.21 -9.37 3.04
N HIS A 237 17.94 -9.17 3.39
CA HIS A 237 16.97 -10.25 3.60
C HIS A 237 15.57 -9.87 3.12
N THR A 238 14.76 -10.90 2.91
CA THR A 238 13.34 -10.80 2.57
C THR A 238 12.56 -11.71 3.50
N CYS A 239 11.45 -11.22 4.04
CA CYS A 239 10.51 -11.98 4.85
C CYS A 239 9.13 -12.00 4.18
N ALA A 240 8.63 -13.19 3.91
CA ALA A 240 7.31 -13.42 3.33
C ALA A 240 6.34 -13.93 4.40
N LEU A 241 5.16 -13.31 4.46
CA LEU A 241 4.02 -13.77 5.24
C LEU A 241 3.08 -14.56 4.32
N THR A 242 2.83 -15.80 4.71
CA THR A 242 1.95 -16.73 3.99
C THR A 242 0.51 -16.64 4.50
N ARG A 243 -0.45 -17.08 3.67
CA ARG A 243 -1.88 -17.03 3.99
C ARG A 243 -2.26 -17.85 5.23
N ASP A 244 -1.48 -18.87 5.56
CA ASP A 244 -1.62 -19.70 6.77
C ASP A 244 -0.89 -19.09 7.98
N GLY A 245 -0.46 -17.83 7.91
CA GLY A 245 0.08 -17.06 9.03
C GLY A 245 1.53 -17.39 9.39
N ARG A 246 2.25 -18.15 8.54
CA ARG A 246 3.69 -18.42 8.74
C ARG A 246 4.54 -17.32 8.12
N VAL A 247 5.61 -16.96 8.80
CA VAL A 247 6.67 -16.07 8.28
C VAL A 247 7.86 -16.92 7.87
N VAL A 248 8.34 -16.73 6.65
CA VAL A 248 9.57 -17.35 6.13
C VAL A 248 10.48 -16.24 5.64
N CYS A 249 11.71 -16.22 6.13
CA CYS A 249 12.72 -15.23 5.76
C CYS A 249 13.91 -15.91 5.08
N PHE A 250 14.48 -15.27 4.06
CA PHE A 250 15.62 -15.74 3.26
C PHE A 250 16.52 -14.56 2.88
N GLY A 251 17.80 -14.83 2.55
CA GLY A 251 18.87 -13.83 2.49
C GLY A 251 20.01 -14.16 3.45
N GLU A 252 20.86 -13.17 3.76
CA GLU A 252 22.11 -13.44 4.50
C GLU A 252 21.89 -13.99 5.93
N ASP A 253 22.60 -15.09 6.26
CA ASP A 253 23.14 -15.33 7.61
C ASP A 253 24.36 -16.28 7.63
N PRO A 254 25.50 -15.88 8.23
CA PRO A 254 26.31 -16.89 8.92
C PRO A 254 26.56 -16.71 10.43
N ASP A 255 26.28 -15.56 11.07
CA ASP A 255 26.58 -15.38 12.52
C ASP A 255 25.70 -14.34 13.27
N TRP A 256 24.57 -13.86 12.74
CA TRP A 256 23.71 -12.87 13.42
C TRP A 256 22.70 -13.48 14.40
N ALA A 257 23.13 -14.44 15.22
CA ALA A 257 22.37 -15.06 16.33
C ALA A 257 20.87 -15.24 16.03
N TRP A 258 20.55 -15.80 14.86
CA TRP A 258 19.18 -16.03 14.41
C TRP A 258 18.40 -16.87 15.44
N VAL A 259 17.45 -16.24 16.13
CA VAL A 259 16.16 -16.87 16.37
C VAL A 259 15.32 -16.39 15.20
N GLY A 260 15.34 -17.13 14.08
CA GLY A 260 14.46 -16.85 12.96
C GLY A 260 12.98 -16.86 13.38
N PRO A 261 12.04 -16.69 12.45
CA PRO A 261 10.61 -16.78 12.76
C PRO A 261 10.17 -18.18 13.27
N ALA A 262 11.10 -19.12 13.50
CA ALA A 262 10.84 -20.44 14.03
C ALA A 262 10.09 -20.36 15.36
N GLY A 263 8.90 -20.96 15.40
CA GLY A 263 8.06 -20.99 16.59
C GLY A 263 7.25 -19.71 16.82
N LEU A 264 7.24 -18.75 15.89
CA LEU A 264 6.22 -17.70 15.92
C LEU A 264 4.82 -18.34 15.76
N PRO A 265 3.82 -17.90 16.54
CA PRO A 265 2.43 -18.22 16.28
C PRO A 265 1.96 -17.52 15.00
N LEU A 266 0.66 -17.56 14.72
CA LEU A 266 0.09 -16.91 13.55
C LEU A 266 0.37 -15.40 13.57
N VAL A 267 0.92 -14.92 12.45
CA VAL A 267 1.32 -13.53 12.24
C VAL A 267 0.32 -12.85 11.30
N SER A 268 -0.08 -11.63 11.64
CA SER A 268 -0.97 -10.79 10.83
C SER A 268 -0.23 -9.77 9.97
N SER A 269 0.96 -9.33 10.39
CA SER A 269 1.78 -8.41 9.61
C SER A 269 3.27 -8.54 9.92
N VAL A 270 4.11 -8.17 8.95
CA VAL A 270 5.57 -8.20 9.05
C VAL A 270 6.15 -6.90 8.47
N SER A 271 7.21 -6.40 9.10
CA SER A 271 8.01 -5.28 8.59
C SER A 271 9.48 -5.59 8.80
N ALA A 272 10.32 -5.18 7.85
CA ALA A 272 11.77 -5.37 7.89
C ALA A 272 12.43 -3.99 7.89
N GLY A 273 13.43 -3.83 8.75
CA GLY A 273 14.39 -2.73 8.67
C GLY A 273 15.62 -3.15 7.89
N SER A 274 16.74 -2.44 8.07
CA SER A 274 18.00 -2.80 7.39
C SER A 274 18.43 -4.22 7.78
N VAL A 275 18.49 -4.52 9.10
CA VAL A 275 19.02 -5.78 9.64
C VAL A 275 18.21 -6.33 10.82
N HIS A 276 16.97 -5.86 11.00
CA HIS A 276 15.99 -6.43 11.94
C HIS A 276 14.64 -6.62 11.26
N THR A 277 13.81 -7.47 11.86
CA THR A 277 12.44 -7.72 11.40
C THR A 277 11.51 -7.75 12.60
N CYS A 278 10.32 -7.17 12.44
CA CYS A 278 9.26 -7.26 13.42
C CYS A 278 8.02 -7.91 12.81
N ALA A 279 7.37 -8.76 13.59
CA ALA A 279 6.13 -9.43 13.25
C ALA A 279 5.07 -9.12 14.32
N VAL A 280 3.86 -8.80 13.88
CA VAL A 280 2.68 -8.64 14.74
C VAL A 280 1.89 -9.94 14.69
N GLN A 281 1.69 -10.54 15.85
CA GLN A 281 0.90 -11.76 16.00
C GLN A 281 -0.60 -11.45 15.98
N ASP A 282 -1.43 -12.45 15.67
CA ASP A 282 -2.90 -12.31 15.60
C ASP A 282 -3.55 -11.78 16.89
N ASP A 283 -2.91 -11.97 18.05
CA ASP A 283 -3.39 -11.48 19.33
C ASP A 283 -2.96 -10.03 19.64
N GLY A 284 -2.15 -9.43 18.77
CA GLY A 284 -1.57 -8.09 18.86
C GLY A 284 -0.20 -8.04 19.55
N GLU A 285 0.44 -9.17 19.87
CA GLU A 285 1.81 -9.17 20.40
C GLU A 285 2.83 -8.83 19.30
N LEU A 286 3.79 -7.96 19.62
CA LEU A 286 4.93 -7.64 18.74
C LEU A 286 6.13 -8.52 19.09
N LYS A 287 6.70 -9.19 18.07
CA LYS A 287 8.00 -9.86 18.18
C LYS A 287 8.97 -9.28 17.16
N CYS A 288 10.10 -8.78 17.64
CA CYS A 288 11.20 -8.32 16.79
C CYS A 288 12.43 -9.20 16.98
N PHE A 289 13.14 -9.48 15.89
CA PHE A 289 14.33 -10.32 15.84
C PHE A 289 15.36 -9.75 14.85
N GLY A 290 16.62 -10.15 15.00
CA GLY A 290 17.76 -9.56 14.26
C GLY A 290 18.59 -8.62 15.14
N LEU A 291 19.36 -7.72 14.49
CA LEU A 291 20.28 -6.81 15.19
C LEU A 291 19.53 -5.91 16.18
N ASN A 292 20.07 -5.73 17.38
CA ASN A 292 19.44 -4.94 18.44
C ASN A 292 20.42 -3.98 19.16
N MET A 293 21.49 -3.55 18.50
CA MET A 293 22.52 -2.71 19.14
C MET A 293 22.03 -1.30 19.53
N HIS A 294 20.93 -0.84 18.94
CA HIS A 294 20.28 0.44 19.24
C HIS A 294 18.96 0.29 19.99
N GLY A 295 18.57 -0.94 20.37
CA GLY A 295 17.28 -1.20 20.99
C GLY A 295 16.11 -1.27 20.01
N GLN A 296 16.35 -1.40 18.70
CA GLN A 296 15.31 -1.46 17.65
C GLN A 296 14.38 -2.69 17.73
N CYS A 297 14.76 -3.71 18.50
CA CYS A 297 13.92 -4.86 18.84
C CYS A 297 13.41 -4.81 20.30
N ALA A 298 13.77 -3.78 21.07
CA ALA A 298 13.46 -3.65 22.50
C ALA A 298 12.18 -2.82 22.71
N ALA A 299 11.03 -3.40 22.33
CA ALA A 299 9.73 -2.75 22.53
C ALA A 299 9.48 -2.40 24.01
N PRO A 300 8.89 -1.23 24.31
CA PRO A 300 8.56 -0.84 25.68
C PRO A 300 7.62 -1.84 26.37
N LYS A 301 7.85 -2.14 27.65
CA LYS A 301 7.01 -3.08 28.42
C LYS A 301 5.56 -2.61 28.60
N THR A 302 5.31 -1.33 28.39
CA THR A 302 3.99 -0.70 28.49
C THR A 302 3.24 -0.68 27.15
N LEU A 303 3.81 -1.27 26.09
CA LEU A 303 3.20 -1.29 24.78
C LEU A 303 1.89 -2.08 24.82
N GLY A 304 0.82 -1.48 24.28
CA GLY A 304 -0.47 -2.14 24.11
C GLY A 304 -0.44 -3.16 22.98
N LYS A 305 -1.61 -3.65 22.60
CA LYS A 305 -1.75 -4.54 21.43
C LYS A 305 -1.40 -3.78 20.16
N VAL A 306 -0.41 -4.25 19.42
CA VAL A 306 0.02 -3.63 18.16
C VAL A 306 -0.95 -4.00 17.05
N VAL A 307 -1.27 -3.02 16.20
CA VAL A 307 -2.08 -3.25 14.99
C VAL A 307 -1.25 -3.09 13.72
N THR A 308 -0.28 -2.18 13.72
CA THR A 308 0.69 -2.06 12.62
C THR A 308 2.07 -1.71 13.12
N VAL A 309 3.08 -2.10 12.35
CA VAL A 309 4.50 -1.88 12.61
C VAL A 309 5.17 -1.41 11.32
N ALA A 310 6.09 -0.45 11.46
CA ALA A 310 7.03 -0.07 10.42
C ALA A 310 8.44 -0.06 11.00
N CYS A 311 9.37 -0.70 10.31
CA CYS A 311 10.78 -0.76 10.68
C CYS A 311 11.56 0.16 9.73
N GLY A 312 12.31 1.11 10.29
CA GLY A 312 13.32 1.87 9.57
C GLY A 312 14.66 1.13 9.59
N HIS A 313 15.77 1.80 9.31
CA HIS A 313 17.08 1.15 9.36
C HIS A 313 17.42 0.62 10.76
N TYR A 314 17.33 1.48 11.76
CA TYR A 314 17.72 1.17 13.14
C TYR A 314 16.69 1.62 14.18
N HIS A 315 15.45 1.88 13.76
CA HIS A 315 14.32 2.14 14.64
C HIS A 315 13.07 1.38 14.20
N THR A 316 12.14 1.25 15.11
CA THR A 316 10.85 0.59 14.89
C THR A 316 9.76 1.49 15.45
N CYS A 317 8.74 1.73 14.64
CA CYS A 317 7.53 2.44 15.03
C CYS A 317 6.34 1.50 14.96
N VAL A 318 5.42 1.65 15.92
CA VAL A 318 4.20 0.85 16.00
C VAL A 318 3.00 1.73 16.32
N VAL A 319 1.84 1.32 15.82
CA VAL A 319 0.54 1.86 16.26
C VAL A 319 -0.16 0.77 17.03
N ASP A 320 -0.56 1.08 18.27
CA ASP A 320 -1.35 0.17 19.09
C ASP A 320 -2.86 0.28 18.81
N SER A 321 -3.65 -0.58 19.46
CA SER A 321 -5.10 -0.63 19.31
C SER A 321 -5.84 0.61 19.80
N GLU A 322 -5.16 1.51 20.51
CA GLU A 322 -5.69 2.81 20.95
C GLU A 322 -5.32 3.95 20.00
N GLY A 323 -4.58 3.65 18.92
CA GLY A 323 -4.11 4.63 17.95
C GLY A 323 -2.90 5.43 18.41
N GLN A 324 -2.22 4.96 19.46
CA GLN A 324 -0.98 5.58 19.93
C GLN A 324 0.19 5.12 19.07
N LEU A 325 0.93 6.10 18.52
CA LEU A 325 2.21 5.87 17.86
C LEU A 325 3.33 5.80 18.91
N VAL A 326 4.12 4.72 18.87
CA VAL A 326 5.30 4.53 19.72
C VAL A 326 6.47 4.15 18.84
N CYS A 327 7.58 4.87 18.94
CA CYS A 327 8.82 4.58 18.22
C CYS A 327 9.96 4.29 19.21
N PHE A 328 10.82 3.34 18.88
CA PHE A 328 11.95 2.92 19.71
C PHE A 328 13.12 2.42 18.84
N GLY A 329 14.33 2.48 19.39
CA GLY A 329 15.58 2.18 18.66
C GLY A 329 16.49 3.40 18.60
N LEU A 330 17.20 3.56 17.48
CA LEU A 330 18.01 4.75 17.21
C LEU A 330 17.10 5.99 17.09
N ALA A 331 17.47 7.07 17.79
CA ALA A 331 16.65 8.28 17.89
C ALA A 331 17.48 9.57 17.76
N GLN A 332 18.70 9.49 17.22
CA GLN A 332 19.65 10.63 17.21
C GLN A 332 19.21 11.77 16.27
N ASP A 333 18.38 11.46 15.28
CA ASP A 333 17.87 12.41 14.29
C ASP A 333 16.42 12.82 14.58
N GLY A 334 15.87 12.42 15.74
CA GLY A 334 14.48 12.66 16.11
C GLY A 334 13.48 11.72 15.44
N GLN A 335 13.92 10.64 14.79
CA GLN A 335 13.04 9.66 14.14
C GLN A 335 12.11 8.89 15.10
N CYS A 336 12.40 8.97 16.41
CA CYS A 336 11.52 8.47 17.47
C CYS A 336 10.80 9.59 18.27
N ASP A 337 11.00 10.86 17.93
CA ASP A 337 10.43 12.01 18.63
C ASP A 337 8.99 12.27 18.16
N VAL A 338 8.08 11.37 18.56
CA VAL A 338 6.67 11.42 18.16
C VAL A 338 6.04 12.76 18.54
N PRO A 339 5.53 13.55 17.57
CA PRO A 339 4.89 14.83 17.85
C PRO A 339 3.71 14.72 18.82
N GLN A 340 3.61 15.67 19.75
CA GLN A 340 2.56 15.66 20.76
C GLN A 340 1.17 15.78 20.11
N GLY A 341 0.24 14.91 20.55
CA GLY A 341 -1.16 14.93 20.10
C GLY A 341 -1.42 14.14 18.82
N LEU A 342 -0.39 13.58 18.19
CA LEU A 342 -0.53 12.74 17.01
C LEU A 342 -1.36 11.49 17.34
N ARG A 343 -2.36 11.21 16.51
CA ARG A 343 -3.26 10.06 16.63
C ARG A 343 -3.49 9.42 15.26
N VAL A 344 -3.27 8.12 15.20
CA VAL A 344 -3.45 7.34 13.97
C VAL A 344 -4.79 6.62 14.05
N SER A 345 -5.59 6.69 12.98
CA SER A 345 -6.85 5.95 12.93
C SER A 345 -6.60 4.45 12.88
N VAL A 346 -7.08 3.74 13.91
CA VAL A 346 -7.11 2.28 14.04
C VAL A 346 -8.37 1.64 13.45
N ASP A 347 -9.30 2.45 12.94
CA ASP A 347 -10.42 1.94 12.18
C ASP A 347 -9.93 1.53 10.78
N PHE A 348 -9.48 0.29 10.70
CA PHE A 348 -9.15 -0.39 9.45
C PHE A 348 -10.42 -0.83 8.70
N GLN A 349 -11.60 -0.29 9.04
CA GLN A 349 -12.88 -0.68 8.47
C GLN A 349 -13.18 0.02 7.14
N GLY A 350 -13.05 -0.74 6.06
CA GLY A 350 -14.09 -0.74 5.03
C GLY A 350 -15.31 -1.51 5.55
N VAL A 351 -16.32 -0.78 6.04
CA VAL A 351 -17.74 -1.17 6.16
C VAL A 351 -18.04 -2.51 6.89
N ARG A 352 -18.29 -2.45 8.22
CA ARG A 352 -19.20 -3.41 8.86
C ARG A 352 -20.63 -3.17 8.37
N GLY A 353 -21.03 -3.89 7.32
CA GLY A 353 -22.43 -4.04 6.92
C GLY A 353 -23.19 -4.92 7.92
N THR A 354 -24.29 -4.40 8.43
CA THR A 354 -25.14 -4.94 9.48
C THR A 354 -25.64 -6.37 9.25
N SER A 355 -25.67 -7.17 10.32
CA SER A 355 -26.34 -8.48 10.40
C SER A 355 -27.82 -8.40 9.98
N PRO A 356 -28.32 -9.29 9.10
CA PRO A 356 -29.75 -9.38 8.84
C PRO A 356 -30.45 -10.10 10.01
N ARG A 357 -31.43 -9.41 10.61
CA ARG A 357 -32.52 -10.08 11.34
C ARG A 357 -33.60 -10.51 10.35
#